data_AF-A0A497KJH3-F1
#
_entry.id   AF-A0A497KJH3-F1
#
_cell.length_a   1.000
_cell.length_b   1.000
_cell.length_c   1.000
_cell.angle_alpha   90.00
_cell.angle_beta   90.00
_cell.angle_gamma   90.00
#
_symmetry.space_group_name_H-M   'P 1'
#
loop_
_entity.id
_entity.type
_entity.pdbx_description
1 polymer ?
#
loop_
_entity_poly.entity_id
_entity_poly.type
_entity_poly.pdbx_seq_one_letter_code
_entity_poly.pdbx_strand_id
1 'polypeptide(L)'
;EVTFSRAWPGGFISVLSYDEYPLVLEMGSISADFWDERLIVYFKNGWVDLRPPPPLLRNVSARVHVYRAGEIQRDEFPHGVWAWSFERQAQHFINCIIEDKDPLSNGLDSYKDIVIAEDVLKAMLNGKPERISFSF
;
A
#
# COMPACT_ATOMS: atom_id res chain seq x y z
N GLU A 1 -3.76 -0.57 15.54
CA GLU A 1 -3.13 -1.75 16.18
C GLU A 1 -3.12 -2.93 15.21
N VAL A 2 -2.27 -3.92 15.44
CA VAL A 2 -2.31 -5.20 14.72
C VAL A 2 -3.27 -6.12 15.48
N THR A 3 -4.42 -6.45 14.90
CA THR A 3 -5.46 -7.27 15.57
C THR A 3 -5.29 -8.76 15.31
N PHE A 4 -4.69 -9.11 14.19
CA PHE A 4 -4.41 -10.49 13.82
C PHE A 4 -3.20 -10.55 12.90
N SER A 5 -2.34 -11.55 13.05
CA SER A 5 -1.32 -11.86 12.04
C SER A 5 -0.98 -13.34 12.06
N ARG A 6 -0.72 -13.91 10.88
CA ARG A 6 -0.34 -15.31 10.71
C ARG A 6 0.60 -15.46 9.53
N ALA A 7 1.71 -16.15 9.75
CA ALA A 7 2.63 -16.57 8.70
C ALA A 7 2.42 -18.04 8.32
N TRP A 8 2.87 -18.39 7.12
CA TRP A 8 3.01 -19.75 6.61
C TRP A 8 4.27 -19.83 5.73
N PRO A 9 4.71 -21.04 5.30
CA PRO A 9 5.82 -21.15 4.38
C PRO A 9 5.55 -20.35 3.08
N GLY A 10 6.31 -19.28 2.87
CA GLY A 10 6.21 -18.45 1.67
C GLY A 10 5.24 -17.27 1.76
N GLY A 11 4.65 -16.94 2.92
CA GLY A 11 3.80 -15.75 3.01
C GLY A 11 3.28 -15.42 4.42
N PHE A 12 2.52 -14.34 4.51
CA PHE A 12 1.80 -13.95 5.71
C PHE A 12 0.55 -13.13 5.39
N ILE A 13 -0.35 -13.06 6.36
CA ILE A 13 -1.48 -12.15 6.39
C ILE A 13 -1.51 -11.41 7.72
N SER A 14 -1.84 -10.12 7.68
CA SER A 14 -2.00 -9.27 8.85
C SER A 14 -3.25 -8.41 8.71
N VAL A 15 -3.99 -8.26 9.81
CA VAL A 15 -5.11 -7.33 9.91
C VAL A 15 -4.69 -6.19 10.83
N LEU A 16 -4.69 -4.98 10.28
CA LEU A 16 -4.38 -3.73 10.94
C LEU A 16 -5.69 -2.98 11.18
N SER A 17 -6.00 -2.66 12.42
CA SER A 17 -7.11 -1.75 12.74
C SER A 17 -6.59 -0.32 12.81
N TYR A 18 -6.99 0.50 11.85
CA TYR A 18 -7.01 1.95 12.01
C TYR A 18 -8.32 2.33 12.73
N ASP A 19 -8.38 3.52 13.32
CA ASP A 19 -9.53 3.93 14.14
C ASP A 19 -10.84 3.90 13.35
N GLU A 20 -10.81 4.26 12.07
CA GLU A 20 -12.00 4.35 11.22
C GLU A 20 -12.21 3.13 10.30
N TYR A 21 -11.15 2.38 10.00
CA TYR A 21 -11.22 1.28 9.04
C TYR A 21 -10.15 0.20 9.29
N PRO A 22 -10.45 -1.07 8.97
CA PRO A 22 -9.43 -2.11 8.95
C PRO A 22 -8.66 -2.12 7.62
N LEU A 23 -7.43 -2.62 7.66
CA LEU A 23 -6.63 -2.96 6.49
C LEU A 23 -6.20 -4.42 6.59
N VAL A 24 -6.27 -5.13 5.47
CA VAL A 24 -5.68 -6.47 5.33
C VAL A 24 -4.42 -6.34 4.48
N LEU A 25 -3.29 -6.71 5.07
CA LEU A 25 -2.02 -6.84 4.38
C LEU A 25 -1.76 -8.32 4.15
N GLU A 26 -1.67 -8.73 2.89
CA GLU A 26 -1.30 -10.08 2.49
C GLU A 26 -0.04 -10.02 1.64
N MET A 27 0.92 -10.87 1.95
CA MET A 27 2.13 -11.03 1.15
C MET A 27 2.41 -12.51 0.95
N GLY A 28 2.80 -12.87 -0.27
CA GLY A 28 3.14 -14.23 -0.63
C GLY A 28 4.19 -14.27 -1.73
N SER A 29 5.00 -15.31 -1.70
CA SER A 29 5.98 -15.62 -2.74
C SER A 29 5.40 -16.69 -3.66
N ILE A 30 5.39 -16.40 -4.96
CA ILE A 30 4.97 -17.32 -6.00
C ILE A 30 6.03 -17.38 -7.10
N SER A 31 6.14 -18.53 -7.76
CA SER A 31 6.86 -18.62 -9.02
C SER A 31 5.89 -18.22 -10.13
N ALA A 32 6.08 -17.02 -10.68
CA ALA A 32 5.20 -16.46 -11.71
C ALA A 32 5.99 -15.68 -12.77
N ASP A 33 5.42 -15.59 -13.96
CA ASP A 33 5.88 -14.71 -15.05
C ASP A 33 5.21 -13.32 -15.00
N PHE A 34 4.46 -13.04 -13.94
CA PHE A 34 3.78 -11.77 -13.67
C PHE A 34 4.09 -11.25 -12.27
N TRP A 35 3.81 -9.95 -12.07
CA TRP A 35 3.83 -9.29 -10.77
C TRP A 35 2.40 -9.18 -10.24
N ASP A 36 2.16 -9.68 -9.03
CA ASP A 36 0.86 -9.56 -8.35
C ASP A 36 0.97 -8.61 -7.17
N GLU A 37 0.51 -7.39 -7.41
CA GLU A 37 0.39 -6.36 -6.38
C GLU A 37 -0.97 -5.68 -6.57
N ARG A 38 -1.67 -5.46 -5.48
CA ARG A 38 -3.02 -4.92 -5.48
C ARG A 38 -3.28 -4.11 -4.23
N LEU A 39 -3.82 -2.92 -4.41
CA LEU A 39 -4.45 -2.12 -3.37
C LEU A 39 -5.93 -1.98 -3.72
N ILE A 40 -6.81 -2.50 -2.87
CA ILE A 40 -8.25 -2.28 -3.01
C ILE A 40 -8.81 -1.52 -1.81
N VAL A 41 -9.57 -0.47 -2.09
CA VAL A 41 -10.25 0.34 -1.09
C VAL A 41 -11.76 0.22 -1.32
N TYR A 42 -12.47 -0.32 -0.34
CA TYR A 42 -13.93 -0.43 -0.37
C TYR A 42 -14.58 0.77 0.32
N PHE A 43 -15.72 1.20 -0.20
CA PHE A 43 -16.57 2.21 0.42
C PHE A 43 -18.04 1.83 0.22
N LYS A 44 -18.96 2.53 0.91
CA LYS A 44 -20.40 2.18 0.96
C LYS A 44 -21.01 1.81 -0.39
N ASN A 45 -20.65 2.55 -1.43
CA ASN A 45 -21.23 2.44 -2.77
C ASN A 45 -20.16 2.11 -3.83
N GLY A 46 -19.16 1.28 -3.52
CA GLY A 46 -18.21 0.83 -4.52
C GLY A 46 -16.81 0.56 -4.02
N TRP A 47 -15.84 0.64 -4.93
CA TRP A 47 -14.43 0.39 -4.62
C TRP A 47 -13.49 1.07 -5.62
N VAL A 48 -12.22 1.20 -5.22
CA VAL A 48 -11.07 1.47 -6.10
C VAL A 48 -10.14 0.26 -6.05
N ASP A 49 -9.87 -0.38 -7.19
CA ASP A 49 -8.88 -1.45 -7.36
C ASP A 49 -7.72 -0.89 -8.16
N LEU A 50 -6.57 -0.81 -7.51
CA LEU A 50 -5.32 -0.31 -8.07
C LEU A 50 -4.34 -1.46 -8.16
N ARG A 51 -3.82 -1.68 -9.37
CA ARG A 51 -2.79 -2.68 -9.66
C ARG A 51 -1.58 -2.01 -10.29
N PRO A 52 -0.50 -1.79 -9.54
CA PRO A 52 0.72 -1.21 -10.10
C PRO A 52 1.38 -2.21 -11.07
N PRO A 53 2.18 -1.72 -12.02
CA PRO A 53 3.02 -2.58 -12.85
C PRO A 53 4.17 -3.19 -12.01
N PRO A 54 4.89 -4.19 -12.55
CA PRO A 54 6.16 -4.60 -11.97
C PRO A 54 7.07 -3.38 -11.70
N PRO A 55 7.71 -3.25 -10.51
CA PRO A 55 8.35 -2.00 -10.09
C PRO A 55 9.38 -1.44 -11.09
N LEU A 56 10.16 -2.31 -11.72
CA LEU A 56 11.22 -1.90 -12.68
C LEU A 56 10.72 -1.76 -14.12
N LEU A 57 9.43 -2.02 -14.39
CA LEU A 57 8.85 -1.87 -15.72
C LEU A 57 8.58 -0.39 -16.00
N ARG A 58 9.37 0.19 -16.91
CA ARG A 58 9.27 1.59 -17.31
C ARG A 58 8.09 1.82 -18.23
N ASN A 59 7.57 3.05 -18.23
CA ASN A 59 6.53 3.51 -19.15
C ASN A 59 5.29 2.59 -19.14
N VAL A 60 4.88 2.12 -17.97
CA VAL A 60 3.62 1.42 -17.78
C VAL A 60 2.95 2.05 -16.58
N SER A 61 1.71 2.49 -16.73
CA SER A 61 0.94 3.05 -15.63
C SER A 61 0.24 1.95 -14.81
N ALA A 62 -0.10 2.27 -13.56
CA ALA A 62 -0.97 1.41 -12.78
C ALA A 62 -2.34 1.29 -13.46
N ARG A 63 -2.92 0.08 -13.42
CA ARG A 63 -4.32 -0.11 -13.80
C ARG A 63 -5.19 0.33 -12.62
N VAL A 64 -6.12 1.22 -12.89
CA VAL A 64 -7.10 1.71 -11.92
C VAL A 64 -8.48 1.35 -12.43
N HIS A 65 -9.25 0.67 -11.60
CA HIS A 65 -10.67 0.42 -11.83
C HIS A 65 -11.43 1.03 -10.66
N VAL A 66 -12.36 1.92 -10.95
CA VAL A 66 -13.26 2.50 -9.96
C VAL A 66 -14.66 2.01 -10.26
N TYR A 67 -15.21 1.22 -9.36
CA TYR A 67 -16.61 0.84 -9.40
C TYR A 67 -17.41 1.79 -8.50
N ARG A 68 -18.49 2.36 -9.03
CA ARG A 68 -19.42 3.19 -8.27
C ARG A 68 -20.83 2.64 -8.42
N ALA A 69 -21.57 2.65 -7.32
CA ALA A 69 -22.94 2.21 -7.22
C ALA A 69 -23.77 3.22 -6.40
N GLY A 70 -24.93 2.78 -5.90
CA GLY A 70 -25.93 3.63 -5.27
C GLY A 70 -27.14 3.74 -6.17
N GLU A 71 -27.44 4.93 -6.68
CA GLU A 71 -28.55 5.14 -7.62
C GLU A 71 -28.24 4.59 -9.02
N ILE A 72 -26.98 4.69 -9.47
CA ILE A 72 -26.53 4.23 -10.79
C ILE A 72 -25.21 3.49 -10.64
N GLN A 73 -25.12 2.28 -11.21
CA GLN A 73 -23.89 1.50 -11.28
C GLN A 73 -23.05 1.94 -12.49
N ARG A 74 -21.75 2.14 -12.28
CA ARG A 74 -20.80 2.48 -13.34
C ARG A 74 -19.40 1.99 -13.04
N ASP A 75 -18.73 1.54 -14.09
CA ASP A 75 -17.32 1.22 -14.12
C ASP A 75 -16.55 2.37 -14.78
N GLU A 76 -15.51 2.84 -14.10
CA GLU A 76 -14.57 3.84 -14.62
C GLU A 76 -13.17 3.22 -14.65
N PHE A 77 -12.44 3.45 -15.74
CA PHE A 77 -11.06 2.99 -15.91
C PHE A 77 -10.14 4.20 -16.16
N PRO A 78 -9.78 4.98 -15.12
CA PRO A 78 -8.88 6.11 -15.29
C PRO A 78 -7.55 5.68 -15.87
N HIS A 79 -7.08 6.39 -16.90
CA HIS A 79 -5.79 6.13 -17.51
C HIS A 79 -4.71 6.99 -16.85
N GLY A 80 -3.72 6.34 -16.25
CA GLY A 80 -2.53 7.03 -15.73
C GLY A 80 -1.62 7.51 -16.86
N VAL A 81 -0.86 8.57 -16.60
CA VAL A 81 0.17 9.07 -17.53
C VAL A 81 1.29 8.05 -17.64
N TRP A 82 1.74 7.80 -18.88
CA TRP A 82 2.93 7.03 -19.21
C TRP A 82 4.17 7.66 -18.57
N ALA A 83 4.58 7.14 -17.42
CA ALA A 83 5.83 7.50 -16.78
C ALA A 83 6.28 6.37 -15.87
N TRP A 84 7.46 6.53 -15.30
CA TRP A 84 8.04 5.60 -14.35
C TRP A 84 7.99 6.18 -12.93
N SER A 85 7.54 5.39 -11.95
CA SER A 85 7.41 5.84 -10.56
C SER A 85 8.75 6.28 -9.96
N PHE A 86 9.83 5.54 -10.25
CA PHE A 86 11.19 5.87 -9.78
C PHE A 86 11.72 7.16 -10.39
N GLU A 87 11.42 7.45 -11.67
CA GLU A 87 11.77 8.73 -12.29
C GLU A 87 11.03 9.89 -11.60
N ARG A 88 9.72 9.73 -11.34
CA ARG A 88 8.93 10.73 -10.61
C ARG A 88 9.44 10.93 -9.18
N GLN A 89 9.86 9.87 -8.50
CA GLN A 89 10.47 9.94 -7.17
C GLN A 89 11.79 10.72 -7.19
N ALA A 90 12.67 10.43 -8.15
CA ALA A 90 13.94 11.15 -8.31
C ALA A 90 13.72 12.64 -8.64
N GLN A 91 12.77 12.95 -9.53
CA GLN A 91 12.40 14.33 -9.84
C GLN A 91 11.82 15.04 -8.61
N HIS A 92 10.97 14.37 -7.84
CA HIS A 92 10.40 14.92 -6.59
C HIS A 92 11.50 15.27 -5.58
N PHE A 93 12.50 14.42 -5.42
CA PHE A 93 13.67 14.69 -4.58
C PHE A 93 14.42 15.96 -5.01
N ILE A 94 14.70 16.10 -6.31
CA ILE A 94 15.36 17.30 -6.85
C ILE A 94 14.51 18.55 -6.60
N ASN A 95 13.20 18.47 -6.86
CA ASN A 95 12.28 19.58 -6.64
C ASN A 95 12.26 20.02 -5.17
N CYS A 96 12.27 19.08 -4.22
CA CYS A 96 12.32 19.39 -2.79
C CYS A 96 13.57 20.19 -2.42
N ILE A 97 14.74 19.84 -2.99
CA ILE A 97 15.99 20.56 -2.75
C ILE A 97 15.93 21.98 -3.35
N ILE A 98 15.46 22.11 -4.59
CA ILE A 98 15.41 23.40 -5.28
C ILE A 98 14.42 24.36 -4.61
N GLU A 99 13.27 23.83 -4.19
CA GLU A 99 12.14 24.61 -3.67
C GLU A 99 12.13 24.74 -2.15
N ASP A 100 13.11 24.15 -1.45
CA ASP A 100 13.16 24.07 0.02
C ASP A 100 11.87 23.52 0.63
N LYS A 101 11.46 22.34 0.14
CA LYS A 101 10.23 21.64 0.56
C LYS A 101 10.54 20.31 1.21
N ASP A 102 9.71 19.93 2.18
CA ASP A 102 9.73 18.59 2.74
C ASP A 102 9.26 17.55 1.71
N PRO A 103 9.94 16.39 1.59
CA PRO A 103 9.46 15.29 0.77
C PRO A 103 8.09 14.77 1.24
N LEU A 104 7.25 14.34 0.28
CA LEU A 104 5.95 13.73 0.57
C LEU A 104 6.06 12.42 1.38
N SER A 105 7.19 11.74 1.25
CA SER A 105 7.54 10.52 1.98
C SER A 105 8.86 10.76 2.72
N ASN A 106 8.80 11.45 3.85
CA ASN A 106 9.98 11.86 4.60
C ASN A 106 10.46 10.74 5.56
N GLY A 107 11.55 11.00 6.29
CA GLY A 107 12.11 10.03 7.24
C GLY A 107 11.17 9.67 8.40
N LEU A 108 10.24 10.56 8.77
CA LEU A 108 9.25 10.27 9.81
C LEU A 108 8.24 9.23 9.33
N ASP A 109 7.84 9.29 8.06
CA ASP A 109 6.95 8.28 7.47
C ASP A 109 7.66 6.93 7.36
N SER A 110 8.93 6.92 6.94
CA SER A 110 9.74 5.69 6.94
C SER A 110 9.90 5.09 8.36
N TYR A 111 10.03 5.94 9.39
CA TYR A 111 10.04 5.46 10.77
C TYR A 111 8.72 4.76 11.13
N LYS A 112 7.58 5.35 10.78
CA LYS A 112 6.26 4.73 11.02
C LYS A 112 6.13 3.39 10.29
N ASP A 113 6.61 3.29 9.05
CA ASP A 113 6.58 2.04 8.27
C ASP A 113 7.34 0.91 8.99
N ILE A 114 8.52 1.23 9.55
CA ILE A 114 9.32 0.27 10.30
C ILE A 114 8.63 -0.16 11.59
N VAL A 115 8.04 0.78 12.34
CA VAL A 115 7.29 0.46 13.58
C VAL A 115 6.11 -0.48 13.25
N ILE A 116 5.34 -0.17 12.20
CA ILE A 116 4.22 -1.01 11.77
C ILE A 116 4.71 -2.40 11.38
N ALA A 117 5.78 -2.49 10.58
CA ALA A 117 6.35 -3.78 10.17
C ALA A 117 6.84 -4.59 11.38
N GLU A 118 7.50 -3.95 12.34
CA GLU A 118 7.97 -4.58 13.56
C GLU A 118 6.80 -5.15 14.39
N ASP A 119 5.73 -4.38 14.57
CA ASP A 119 4.58 -4.82 15.37
C ASP A 119 3.78 -5.94 14.67
N VAL A 120 3.75 -5.95 13.34
CA VAL A 120 3.23 -7.10 12.57
C VAL A 120 4.07 -8.35 12.83
N LEU A 121 5.40 -8.23 12.84
CA LEU A 121 6.30 -9.34 13.19
C LEU A 121 6.09 -9.83 14.63
N LYS A 122 6.00 -8.91 15.60
CA LYS A 122 5.72 -9.24 17.01
C LYS A 122 4.39 -9.98 17.16
N ALA A 123 3.34 -9.51 16.47
CA ALA A 123 2.02 -10.15 16.53
C ALA A 123 2.06 -11.59 16.00
N MET A 124 2.81 -11.83 14.92
CA MET A 124 3.02 -13.18 14.38
C MET A 124 3.80 -14.09 15.33
N LEU A 125 4.89 -13.59 15.92
CA LEU A 125 5.75 -14.37 16.81
C LEU A 125 5.06 -14.70 18.14
N ASN A 126 4.30 -13.75 18.67
CA ASN A 126 3.62 -13.89 19.96
C ASN A 126 2.25 -14.55 19.85
N GLY A 127 1.67 -14.62 18.64
CA GLY A 127 0.34 -15.18 18.40
C GLY A 127 -0.79 -14.37 19.06
N LYS A 128 -0.60 -13.06 19.25
CA LYS A 128 -1.55 -12.17 19.92
C LYS A 128 -1.57 -10.77 19.25
N PRO A 129 -2.63 -9.97 19.45
CA PRO A 129 -2.67 -8.59 18.99
C PRO A 129 -1.51 -7.76 19.56
N GLU A 130 -1.02 -6.80 18.78
CA GLU A 130 0.03 -5.86 19.19
C GLU A 130 -0.40 -4.41 18.94
N ARG A 131 -0.21 -3.56 19.96
CA ARG A 131 -0.57 -2.15 19.86
C ARG A 131 0.55 -1.39 19.19
N ILE A 132 0.21 -0.69 18.11
CA ILE A 132 1.15 0.18 17.40
C ILE A 132 1.26 1.51 18.15
N SER A 133 2.47 1.89 18.50
CA SER A 133 2.76 3.17 19.15
C SER A 133 4.01 3.82 18.57
N PHE A 134 3.88 5.09 18.22
CA PHE A 134 5.00 5.89 17.73
C PHE A 134 5.58 6.71 18.89
N SER A 135 6.91 6.78 18.98
CA SER A 135 7.60 7.67 19.91
C SER A 135 7.94 8.97 19.18
N PHE A 136 7.50 10.10 19.73
CA PHE A 136 7.78 11.44 19.19
C PHE A 136 8.45 12.29 20.27
#